data_AF-A0A7W0JDS0-F1
#
_entry.id   AF-A0A7W0JDS0-F1
#
_cell.length_a   1.000
_cell.length_b   1.000
_cell.length_c   1.000
_cell.angle_alpha   90.00
_cell.angle_beta   90.00
_cell.angle_gamma   90.00
#
_symmetry.space_group_name_H-M   'P 1'
#
loop_
_entity.id
_entity.type
_entity.pdbx_description
1 polymer ?
#
loop_
_entity_poly.entity_id
_entity_poly.type
_entity_poly.pdbx_seq_one_letter_code
_entity_poly.pdbx_strand_id
1 'polypeptide(L)'
;MTLQTNNHKTNEEHLIETSFSEMRSVQILKELAKEPFDLSCNDNLSPKRVAKFTSEACGYKLLYGTERIDEKTLEALQELATESNALKQMHQMQAGDIVNFIEGFPSEKRAAIHTATRDLFDSPQTTKAAMDATKAAKGEIDKLKIFLNQLDSEQHWKTILLVGIGGSELG
;
A
#
# COMPACT_ATOMS: atom_id res chain seq x y z
N MET A 1 -41.96 -39.59 5.98
CA MET A 1 -41.48 -38.39 5.26
C MET A 1 -40.16 -38.02 5.90
N THR A 2 -39.08 -38.59 5.37
CA THR A 2 -37.76 -38.57 5.99
C THR A 2 -37.06 -37.30 5.55
N LEU A 3 -36.77 -36.40 6.48
CA LEU A 3 -35.99 -35.19 6.24
C LEU A 3 -34.54 -35.61 5.98
N GLN A 4 -34.15 -35.64 4.71
CA GLN A 4 -32.76 -35.70 4.30
C GLN A 4 -32.11 -34.34 4.60
N THR A 5 -31.21 -34.33 5.59
CA THR A 5 -30.30 -33.23 5.82
C THR A 5 -29.21 -33.28 4.74
N ASN A 6 -29.32 -32.40 3.75
CA ASN A 6 -28.25 -32.18 2.79
C ASN A 6 -27.08 -31.48 3.51
N ASN A 7 -26.10 -32.27 3.92
CA ASN A 7 -24.76 -31.80 4.26
C ASN A 7 -24.13 -31.18 3.01
N HIS A 8 -24.28 -29.86 2.85
CA HIS A 8 -23.43 -29.10 1.95
C HIS A 8 -22.01 -29.11 2.54
N LYS A 9 -21.17 -29.99 2.01
CA LYS A 9 -19.73 -29.90 2.16
C LYS A 9 -19.30 -28.57 1.55
N THR A 10 -18.91 -27.62 2.39
CA THR A 10 -18.11 -26.48 1.96
C THR A 10 -16.74 -27.03 1.59
N ASN A 11 -16.42 -27.01 0.30
CA ASN A 11 -15.06 -27.14 -0.17
C ASN A 11 -14.32 -25.87 0.28
N GLU A 12 -13.82 -25.88 1.51
CA GLU A 12 -12.74 -24.99 1.93
C GLU A 12 -11.48 -25.48 1.22
N GLU A 13 -11.30 -25.03 -0.02
CA GLU A 13 -9.97 -24.99 -0.64
C GLU A 13 -9.15 -24.00 0.18
N HIS A 14 -8.52 -24.51 1.24
CA HIS A 14 -7.41 -23.84 1.89
C HIS A 14 -6.31 -23.72 0.83
N LEU A 15 -6.30 -22.59 0.13
CA LEU A 15 -5.14 -22.16 -0.65
C LEU A 15 -4.00 -22.08 0.35
N ILE A 16 -3.11 -23.06 0.33
CA ILE A 16 -1.83 -22.98 1.02
C ILE A 16 -1.07 -21.86 0.30
N GLU A 17 -1.26 -20.63 0.74
CA GLU A 17 -0.40 -19.52 0.36
C GLU A 17 1.01 -19.88 0.83
N THR A 18 1.93 -20.03 -0.12
CA THR A 18 3.34 -20.28 0.17
C THR A 18 3.83 -19.21 1.14
N SER A 19 4.40 -19.62 2.27
CA SER A 19 4.89 -18.63 3.24
C SER A 19 5.96 -17.75 2.59
N PHE A 20 6.07 -16.48 3.01
CA PHE A 20 7.09 -15.56 2.49
C PHE A 20 8.49 -16.20 2.50
N SER A 21 8.82 -16.95 3.55
CA SER A 21 10.13 -17.57 3.69
C SER A 21 10.41 -18.70 2.70
N GLU A 22 9.37 -19.31 2.12
CA GLU A 22 9.45 -20.46 1.20
C GLU A 22 9.36 -20.04 -0.27
N MET A 23 8.97 -18.79 -0.55
CA MET A 23 8.94 -18.23 -1.89
C MET A 23 10.29 -18.37 -2.60
N ARG A 24 10.26 -18.72 -3.88
CA ARG A 24 11.46 -18.97 -4.67
C ARG A 24 12.33 -17.72 -4.74
N SER A 25 11.72 -16.56 -4.99
CA SER A 25 12.41 -15.27 -5.05
C SER A 25 13.11 -14.93 -3.72
N VAL A 26 12.50 -15.26 -2.58
CA VAL A 26 13.11 -15.07 -1.25
C VAL A 26 14.32 -15.99 -1.07
N GLN A 27 14.26 -17.23 -1.54
CA GLN A 27 15.42 -18.13 -1.50
C GLN A 27 16.57 -17.60 -2.37
N ILE A 28 16.27 -17.08 -3.56
CA ILE A 28 17.27 -16.43 -4.43
C ILE A 28 17.89 -15.21 -3.73
N LEU A 29 17.06 -14.34 -3.14
CA LEU A 29 17.52 -13.17 -2.41
C LEU A 29 18.41 -13.52 -1.20
N LYS A 30 18.10 -14.62 -0.50
CA LYS A 30 18.95 -15.13 0.60
C LYS A 30 20.34 -15.55 0.10
N GLU A 31 20.42 -16.16 -1.09
CA GLU A 31 21.71 -16.51 -1.69
C GLU A 31 22.48 -15.25 -2.13
N LEU A 32 21.82 -14.31 -2.79
CA LEU A 32 22.43 -13.03 -3.20
C LEU A 32 22.90 -12.20 -2.00
N ALA A 33 22.21 -12.28 -0.86
CA ALA A 33 22.56 -11.57 0.36
C ALA A 33 23.84 -12.10 1.05
N LYS A 34 24.35 -13.28 0.67
CA LYS A 34 25.62 -13.81 1.21
C LYS A 34 26.83 -13.00 0.73
N GLU A 35 26.77 -12.49 -0.50
CA GLU A 35 27.81 -11.66 -1.13
C GLU A 35 27.17 -10.45 -1.82
N PRO A 36 26.65 -9.48 -1.04
CA PRO A 36 25.94 -8.33 -1.61
C PRO A 36 26.91 -7.39 -2.33
N PHE A 37 26.38 -6.57 -3.24
CA PHE A 37 27.17 -5.64 -4.05
C PHE A 37 28.04 -4.73 -3.16
N ASP A 38 29.35 -4.74 -3.39
CA ASP A 38 30.33 -3.95 -2.65
C ASP A 38 30.47 -2.56 -3.27
N LEU A 39 29.91 -1.55 -2.61
CA LEU A 39 29.99 -0.16 -3.05
C LEU A 39 31.36 0.48 -2.80
N SER A 40 32.22 -0.15 -1.98
CA SER A 40 33.56 0.36 -1.65
C SER A 40 34.61 0.01 -2.71
N CYS A 41 34.34 -0.99 -3.56
CA CYS A 41 35.20 -1.29 -4.71
C CYS A 41 35.28 -0.09 -5.66
N ASN A 42 36.49 0.19 -6.16
CA ASN A 42 36.70 1.18 -7.20
C ASN A 42 35.80 0.88 -8.41
N ASP A 43 35.25 1.93 -9.01
CA ASP A 43 34.33 1.90 -10.16
C ASP A 43 32.91 1.37 -9.91
N ASN A 44 32.62 0.78 -8.74
CA ASN A 44 31.28 0.29 -8.43
C ASN A 44 30.26 1.41 -8.21
N LEU A 45 30.66 2.55 -7.61
CA LEU A 45 29.84 3.77 -7.56
C LEU A 45 30.20 4.74 -8.69
N SER A 46 30.00 4.30 -9.93
CA SER A 46 30.27 5.11 -11.12
C SER A 46 29.10 6.04 -11.50
N PRO A 47 29.35 7.11 -12.29
CA PRO A 47 28.28 7.93 -12.86
C PRO A 47 27.25 7.11 -13.65
N LYS A 48 27.70 6.03 -14.33
CA LYS A 48 26.81 5.10 -15.05
C LYS A 48 25.84 4.39 -14.11
N ARG A 49 26.30 3.96 -12.92
CA ARG A 49 25.45 3.34 -11.91
C ARG A 49 24.43 4.34 -11.37
N VAL A 50 24.87 5.55 -11.01
CA VAL A 50 23.97 6.62 -10.53
C VAL A 50 22.86 6.88 -11.54
N ALA A 51 23.18 6.97 -12.83
CA ALA A 51 22.19 7.16 -13.89
C ALA A 51 21.24 5.97 -14.04
N LYS A 52 21.73 4.73 -13.91
CA LYS A 52 20.95 3.51 -14.09
C LYS A 52 20.01 3.22 -12.91
N PHE A 53 20.49 3.38 -11.68
CA PHE A 53 19.75 3.09 -10.45
C PHE A 53 19.05 4.35 -9.93
N THR A 54 18.26 4.95 -10.82
CA THR A 54 17.43 6.10 -10.53
C THR A 54 16.08 5.94 -11.23
N SER A 55 15.00 6.34 -10.56
CA SER A 55 13.65 6.39 -11.12
C SER A 55 13.08 7.80 -11.00
N GLU A 56 12.32 8.23 -12.00
CA GLU A 56 11.70 9.56 -12.04
C GLU A 56 10.21 9.46 -12.34
N ALA A 57 9.38 10.04 -11.48
CA ALA A 57 7.93 10.08 -11.64
C ALA A 57 7.33 11.21 -10.78
N CYS A 58 6.19 11.76 -11.21
CA CYS A 58 5.41 12.73 -10.42
C CYS A 58 6.21 13.94 -9.88
N GLY A 59 7.24 14.39 -10.61
CA GLY A 59 8.12 15.49 -10.17
C GLY A 59 9.22 15.10 -9.17
N TYR A 60 9.36 13.80 -8.86
CA TYR A 60 10.39 13.27 -7.97
C TYR A 60 11.44 12.47 -8.73
N LYS A 61 12.66 12.48 -8.20
CA LYS A 61 13.79 11.64 -8.62
C LYS A 61 14.27 10.82 -7.43
N LEU A 62 14.13 9.50 -7.52
CA LEU A 62 14.58 8.56 -6.50
C LEU A 62 15.90 7.93 -6.94
N LEU A 63 17.01 8.33 -6.29
CA LEU A 63 18.30 7.67 -6.45
C LEU A 63 18.39 6.49 -5.47
N TYR A 64 18.64 5.30 -5.99
CA TYR A 64 18.88 4.08 -5.21
C TYR A 64 20.18 3.37 -5.62
N GLY A 65 21.05 4.07 -6.37
CA GLY A 65 22.38 3.57 -6.75
C GLY A 65 23.37 3.42 -5.59
N THR A 66 23.07 4.01 -4.43
CA THR A 66 23.86 3.85 -3.20
C THR A 66 23.39 2.69 -2.33
N GLU A 67 22.40 1.91 -2.78
CA GLU A 67 22.00 0.66 -2.12
C GLU A 67 22.94 -0.48 -2.53
N ARG A 68 23.13 -1.48 -1.66
CA ARG A 68 23.99 -2.65 -1.88
C ARG A 68 23.34 -3.71 -2.79
N ILE A 69 22.80 -3.25 -3.91
CA ILE A 69 22.09 -4.07 -4.89
C ILE A 69 22.80 -4.03 -6.25
N ASP A 70 22.78 -5.14 -6.96
CA ASP A 70 23.11 -5.21 -8.39
C ASP A 70 21.84 -5.45 -9.21
N GLU A 71 22.00 -5.66 -10.51
CA GLU A 71 20.88 -5.91 -11.42
C GLU A 71 20.17 -7.22 -11.10
N LYS A 72 20.91 -8.27 -10.71
CA LYS A 72 20.35 -9.56 -10.32
C LYS A 72 19.52 -9.45 -9.05
N THR A 73 19.98 -8.65 -8.08
CA THR A 73 19.24 -8.37 -6.86
C THR A 73 17.95 -7.61 -7.16
N LEU A 74 18.02 -6.60 -8.04
CA LEU A 74 16.83 -5.84 -8.44
C LEU A 74 15.81 -6.70 -9.19
N GLU A 75 16.27 -7.59 -10.07
CA GLU A 75 15.43 -8.57 -10.77
C GLU A 75 14.74 -9.52 -9.78
N ALA A 76 15.49 -10.09 -8.82
CA ALA A 76 14.91 -10.97 -7.80
C ALA A 76 13.92 -10.24 -6.87
N LEU A 77 14.14 -8.96 -6.56
CA LEU A 77 13.18 -8.12 -5.83
C LEU A 77 11.90 -7.86 -6.64
N GLN A 78 12.03 -7.67 -7.96
CA GLN A 78 10.88 -7.54 -8.86
C GLN A 78 10.09 -8.85 -8.94
N GLU A 79 10.78 -9.99 -9.04
CA GLU A 79 10.15 -11.32 -8.98
C GLU A 79 9.43 -11.55 -7.66
N LEU A 80 10.01 -11.12 -6.53
CA LEU A 80 9.35 -11.19 -5.23
C LEU A 80 8.04 -10.41 -5.19
N ALA A 81 8.03 -9.18 -5.71
CA ALA A 81 6.80 -8.38 -5.77
C ALA A 81 5.71 -9.05 -6.63
N THR A 82 6.11 -9.76 -7.68
CA THR A 82 5.21 -10.55 -8.53
C THR A 82 4.72 -11.81 -7.82
N GLU A 83 5.62 -12.61 -7.24
CA GLU A 83 5.30 -13.87 -6.53
C GLU A 83 4.41 -13.61 -5.32
N SER A 84 4.66 -12.52 -4.58
CA SER A 84 3.85 -12.11 -3.43
C SER A 84 2.54 -11.41 -3.81
N ASN A 85 2.26 -11.23 -5.11
CA ASN A 85 1.09 -10.51 -5.60
C ASN A 85 0.94 -9.08 -5.01
N ALA A 86 2.04 -8.39 -4.73
CA ALA A 86 2.04 -7.11 -4.00
C ALA A 86 1.14 -6.06 -4.68
N LEU A 87 1.20 -5.95 -6.01
CA LEU A 87 0.33 -5.04 -6.76
C LEU A 87 -1.13 -5.44 -6.61
N LYS A 88 -1.47 -6.72 -6.77
CA LYS A 88 -2.87 -7.19 -6.61
C LYS A 88 -3.41 -6.83 -5.23
N GLN A 89 -2.64 -7.01 -4.17
CA GLN A 89 -3.04 -6.63 -2.82
C GLN A 89 -3.26 -5.12 -2.68
N MET A 90 -2.40 -4.29 -3.29
CA MET A 90 -2.61 -2.84 -3.36
C MET A 90 -3.92 -2.49 -4.10
N HIS A 91 -4.21 -3.14 -5.23
CA HIS A 91 -5.45 -2.96 -5.96
C HIS A 91 -6.68 -3.36 -5.13
N GLN A 92 -6.63 -4.47 -4.39
CA GLN A 92 -7.70 -4.90 -3.49
C GLN A 92 -7.96 -3.89 -2.38
N MET A 93 -6.90 -3.36 -1.75
CA MET A 93 -7.00 -2.30 -0.75
C MET A 93 -7.67 -1.04 -1.34
N GLN A 94 -7.21 -0.57 -2.49
CA GLN A 94 -7.75 0.63 -3.16
C GLN A 94 -9.20 0.43 -3.63
N ALA A 95 -9.56 -0.78 -4.03
CA ALA A 95 -10.93 -1.16 -4.39
C ALA A 95 -11.88 -1.21 -3.18
N GLY A 96 -11.37 -1.17 -1.96
CA GLY A 96 -12.17 -1.23 -0.74
C GLY A 96 -12.48 -2.65 -0.26
N ASP A 97 -11.70 -3.65 -0.68
CA ASP A 97 -11.82 -5.02 -0.17
C ASP A 97 -11.47 -5.11 1.33
N ILE A 98 -11.93 -6.17 1.99
CA ILE A 98 -11.59 -6.46 3.38
C ILE A 98 -10.17 -7.00 3.46
N VAL A 99 -9.21 -6.11 3.68
CA VAL A 99 -7.78 -6.44 3.76
C VAL A 99 -7.21 -6.39 5.17
N ASN A 100 -7.91 -5.75 6.12
CA ASN A 100 -7.49 -5.69 7.52
C ASN A 100 -8.20 -6.80 8.32
N PHE A 101 -7.60 -7.98 8.33
CA PHE A 101 -8.07 -9.13 9.08
C PHE A 101 -6.93 -10.08 9.48
N ILE A 102 -7.22 -10.99 10.41
CA ILE A 102 -6.40 -12.15 10.73
C ILE A 102 -7.26 -13.38 10.48
N GLU A 103 -6.80 -14.28 9.62
CA GLU A 103 -7.52 -15.53 9.33
C GLU A 103 -7.56 -16.43 10.56
N GLY A 104 -8.71 -17.04 10.84
CA GLY A 104 -8.87 -17.94 12.00
C GLY A 104 -8.96 -17.25 13.38
N PHE A 105 -8.75 -15.93 13.47
CA PHE A 105 -8.78 -15.21 14.75
C PHE A 105 -9.74 -13.99 14.73
N PRO A 106 -10.29 -13.59 15.89
CA PRO A 106 -10.97 -12.31 16.03
C PRO A 106 -10.07 -11.15 15.59
N SER A 107 -10.59 -10.28 14.72
CA SER A 107 -9.90 -9.11 14.17
C SER A 107 -10.94 -8.09 13.67
N GLU A 108 -10.51 -6.89 13.25
CA GLU A 108 -11.42 -5.84 12.81
C GLU A 108 -12.21 -6.18 11.55
N LYS A 109 -11.68 -7.06 10.68
CA LYS A 109 -12.30 -7.53 9.43
C LYS A 109 -12.92 -6.38 8.62
N ARG A 110 -12.10 -5.38 8.30
CA ARG A 110 -12.53 -4.15 7.61
C ARG A 110 -11.66 -3.79 6.41
N ALA A 111 -12.17 -2.90 5.57
CA ALA A 111 -11.40 -2.28 4.50
C ALA A 111 -10.38 -1.27 5.07
N ALA A 112 -9.26 -1.09 4.36
CA ALA A 112 -8.22 -0.10 4.67
C ALA A 112 -8.17 0.99 3.60
N ILE A 113 -9.22 1.84 3.54
CA ILE A 113 -9.55 2.64 2.36
C ILE A 113 -9.17 4.13 2.44
N HIS A 114 -8.02 4.43 3.05
CA HIS A 114 -7.53 5.80 3.20
C HIS A 114 -7.31 6.53 1.86
N THR A 115 -6.99 5.79 0.79
CA THR A 115 -6.82 6.34 -0.57
C THR A 115 -8.07 7.03 -1.09
N ALA A 116 -9.27 6.53 -0.77
CA ALA A 116 -10.54 7.15 -1.18
C ALA A 116 -10.73 8.58 -0.67
N THR A 117 -10.04 8.96 0.42
CA THR A 117 -10.09 10.34 0.96
C THR A 117 -9.42 11.37 0.06
N ARG A 118 -8.56 10.92 -0.88
CA ARG A 118 -7.83 11.75 -1.85
C ARG A 118 -8.12 11.37 -3.29
N ASP A 119 -9.02 10.42 -3.53
CA ASP A 119 -9.37 9.87 -4.85
C ASP A 119 -10.40 10.76 -5.59
N LEU A 120 -10.13 12.06 -5.61
CA LEU A 120 -11.02 13.10 -6.17
C LEU A 120 -10.49 13.70 -7.47
N PHE A 121 -9.35 13.19 -7.92
CA PHE A 121 -8.59 13.72 -9.05
C PHE A 121 -8.64 12.73 -10.22
N ASP A 122 -7.59 12.70 -11.03
CA ASP A 122 -7.53 11.89 -12.24
C ASP A 122 -7.55 10.39 -11.94
N SER A 123 -8.36 9.65 -12.72
CA SER A 123 -8.48 8.17 -12.68
C SER A 123 -8.97 7.57 -11.35
N PRO A 124 -10.18 7.92 -10.86
CA PRO A 124 -10.69 7.40 -9.61
C PRO A 124 -11.03 5.90 -9.67
N GLN A 125 -11.04 5.26 -8.50
CA GLN A 125 -11.49 3.89 -8.34
C GLN A 125 -12.98 3.74 -8.67
N THR A 126 -13.31 2.69 -9.41
CA THR A 126 -14.68 2.47 -9.94
C THR A 126 -15.47 1.41 -9.17
N THR A 127 -14.88 0.80 -8.15
CA THR A 127 -15.59 -0.17 -7.32
C THR A 127 -16.58 0.54 -6.41
N LYS A 128 -17.72 -0.12 -6.12
CA LYS A 128 -18.81 0.49 -5.35
C LYS A 128 -18.34 0.98 -3.97
N ALA A 129 -17.54 0.18 -3.26
CA ALA A 129 -17.02 0.52 -1.94
C ALA A 129 -16.11 1.76 -1.98
N ALA A 130 -15.19 1.83 -2.94
CA ALA A 130 -14.33 2.99 -3.12
C ALA A 130 -15.11 4.24 -3.51
N MET A 131 -16.03 4.15 -4.48
CA MET A 131 -16.87 5.27 -4.89
C MET A 131 -17.71 5.84 -3.74
N ASP A 132 -18.29 4.97 -2.90
CA ASP A 132 -19.10 5.40 -1.76
C ASP A 132 -18.23 6.09 -0.69
N ALA A 133 -17.03 5.58 -0.43
CA ALA A 133 -16.07 6.21 0.47
C ALA A 133 -15.57 7.56 -0.07
N THR A 134 -15.24 7.64 -1.36
CA THR A 134 -14.83 8.88 -2.05
C THR A 134 -15.95 9.92 -2.01
N LYS A 135 -17.20 9.51 -2.24
CA LYS A 135 -18.37 10.39 -2.13
C LYS A 135 -18.56 10.92 -0.71
N ALA A 136 -18.39 10.07 0.30
CA ALA A 136 -18.45 10.50 1.70
C ALA A 136 -17.33 11.51 2.03
N ALA A 137 -16.09 11.22 1.63
CA ALA A 137 -14.96 12.12 1.81
C ALA A 137 -15.17 13.47 1.12
N LYS A 138 -15.70 13.47 -0.11
CA LYS A 138 -16.05 14.70 -0.83
C LYS A 138 -17.08 15.53 -0.07
N GLY A 139 -18.09 14.88 0.51
CA GLY A 139 -19.10 15.54 1.34
C GLY A 139 -18.50 16.25 2.55
N GLU A 140 -17.54 15.62 3.25
CA GLU A 140 -16.84 16.26 4.37
C GLU A 140 -15.91 17.40 3.93
N ILE A 141 -15.23 17.26 2.78
CA ILE A 141 -14.41 18.33 2.20
C ILE A 141 -15.28 19.55 1.83
N ASP A 142 -16.48 19.32 1.30
CA ASP A 142 -17.41 20.41 0.98
C ASP A 142 -17.91 21.14 2.23
N LYS A 143 -18.21 20.40 3.31
CA LYS A 143 -18.53 21.00 4.61
C LYS A 143 -17.35 21.81 5.17
N LEU A 144 -16.14 21.27 5.09
CA LEU A 144 -14.92 21.95 5.53
C LEU A 144 -14.71 23.26 4.76
N LYS A 145 -14.93 23.27 3.44
CA LYS A 145 -14.84 24.49 2.64
C LYS A 145 -15.83 25.57 3.10
N ILE A 146 -17.07 25.19 3.39
CA ILE A 146 -18.08 26.12 3.91
C ILE A 146 -17.65 26.67 5.26
N PHE A 147 -17.19 25.81 6.16
CA PHE A 147 -16.72 26.19 7.49
C PHE A 147 -15.54 27.17 7.42
N LEU A 148 -14.54 26.89 6.58
CA LEU A 148 -13.38 27.77 6.40
C LEU A 148 -13.78 29.14 5.85
N ASN A 149 -14.69 29.19 4.86
CA ASN A 149 -15.18 30.45 4.32
C ASN A 149 -15.92 31.30 5.38
N GLN A 150 -16.62 30.66 6.32
CA GLN A 150 -17.28 31.36 7.44
C GLN A 150 -16.25 31.89 8.44
N LEU A 151 -15.21 31.12 8.78
CA LEU A 151 -14.13 31.59 9.65
C LEU A 151 -13.39 32.79 9.05
N ASP A 152 -13.11 32.74 7.74
CA ASP A 152 -12.42 33.81 7.02
C ASP A 152 -13.26 35.08 6.91
N SER A 153 -14.58 34.98 6.79
CA SER A 153 -15.47 36.15 6.74
C SER A 153 -15.64 36.84 8.09
N GLU A 154 -15.58 36.08 9.19
CA GLU A 154 -15.69 36.61 10.55
C GLU A 154 -14.40 37.28 11.03
N GLN A 155 -13.21 36.86 10.56
CA GLN A 155 -11.89 37.40 10.96
C GLN A 155 -11.66 37.52 12.47
N HIS A 156 -12.38 36.76 13.29
CA HIS A 156 -12.32 36.85 14.76
C HIS A 156 -11.38 35.83 15.40
N TRP A 157 -11.16 34.69 14.73
CA TRP A 157 -10.42 33.57 15.28
C TRP A 157 -8.92 33.70 14.98
N LYS A 158 -8.09 33.69 16.02
CA LYS A 158 -6.62 33.86 15.91
C LYS A 158 -5.83 32.61 16.27
N THR A 159 -6.48 31.61 16.86
CA THR A 159 -5.83 30.43 17.42
C THR A 159 -6.65 29.19 17.12
N ILE A 160 -5.98 28.16 16.61
CA ILE A 160 -6.52 26.80 16.54
C ILE A 160 -5.78 25.97 17.59
N LEU A 161 -6.53 25.36 18.51
CA LEU A 161 -5.97 24.39 19.47
C LEU A 161 -6.36 22.98 19.01
N LEU A 162 -5.41 22.23 18.50
CA LEU A 162 -5.58 20.81 18.20
C LEU A 162 -5.37 19.99 19.48
N VAL A 163 -6.37 19.24 19.89
CA VAL A 163 -6.27 18.29 21.01
C VAL A 163 -6.34 16.88 20.43
N GLY A 164 -5.18 16.24 20.30
CA GLY A 164 -5.05 14.93 19.67
C GLY A 164 -3.79 14.18 20.15
N ILE A 165 -3.74 12.88 19.87
CA ILE A 165 -2.57 12.02 20.11
C ILE A 165 -2.42 11.03 18.96
N GLY A 166 -1.20 10.56 18.71
CA GLY A 166 -0.92 9.53 17.71
C GLY A 166 -1.27 9.99 16.29
N GLY A 167 -2.00 9.16 15.54
CA GLY A 167 -2.37 9.47 14.15
C GLY A 167 -3.26 10.71 13.98
N SER A 168 -3.88 11.20 15.05
CA SER A 168 -4.67 12.43 15.02
C SER A 168 -3.83 13.71 15.15
N GLU A 169 -2.50 13.60 15.32
CA GLU A 169 -1.59 14.75 15.51
C GLU A 169 -0.30 14.68 14.68
N LEU A 170 0.26 13.49 14.43
CA LEU A 170 1.56 13.33 13.76
C LEU A 170 1.57 13.53 12.23
N GLY A 171 0.39 13.55 11.59
CA GLY A 171 0.25 13.59 10.13
C GLY A 171 0.34 14.98 9.55
#